data_AF-A0A941DS18-F1
#
_entry.id   AF-A0A941DS18-F1
#
_cell.length_a   1.000
_cell.length_b   1.000
_cell.length_c   1.000
_cell.angle_alpha   90.00
_cell.angle_beta   90.00
_cell.angle_gamma   90.00
#
_symmetry.space_group_name_H-M   'P 1'
#
loop_
_entity.id
_entity.type
_entity.pdbx_description
1 polymer ?
#
loop_
_entity_poly.entity_id
_entity_poly.type
_entity_poly.pdbx_seq_one_letter_code
_entity_poly.pdbx_strand_id
1 'polypeptide(L)'
;MRGREFTMKDAYSFDRNVDGLKQSYQVMYDAYTRIFQRFGLQFRAVAADNGAIGGSGSHEFHVIAETGEDALVYCPTSDYAANMEAAEALPLVTSRPAAQATLTKTATPG
;
A
#
# COMPACT_ATOMS: atom_id res chain seq x y z
N MET A 1 -11.31 -14.99 -2.63
CA MET A 1 -12.45 -15.34 -1.74
C MET A 1 -13.32 -14.10 -1.60
N ARG A 2 -14.59 -14.09 -2.04
CA ARG A 2 -15.38 -12.85 -2.06
C ARG A 2 -16.87 -13.08 -1.85
N GLY A 3 -17.34 -12.86 -0.61
CA GLY A 3 -18.76 -12.86 -0.25
C GLY A 3 -19.37 -11.46 -0.31
N ARG A 4 -20.71 -11.38 -0.45
CA ARG A 4 -21.45 -10.10 -0.39
C ARG A 4 -21.80 -9.69 1.04
N GLU A 5 -21.88 -10.66 1.95
CA GLU A 5 -22.09 -10.49 3.37
C GLU A 5 -20.97 -11.23 4.10
N PHE A 6 -20.32 -10.55 5.03
CA PHE A 6 -19.19 -11.08 5.78
C PHE A 6 -19.01 -10.28 7.08
N THR A 7 -18.40 -10.92 8.09
CA THR A 7 -18.05 -10.25 9.34
C THR A 7 -16.77 -9.45 9.14
N MET A 8 -16.79 -8.18 9.57
CA MET A 8 -15.62 -7.29 9.56
C MET A 8 -15.38 -6.75 10.97
N LYS A 9 -14.11 -6.65 11.36
CA LYS A 9 -13.69 -5.93 12.56
C LYS A 9 -13.11 -4.59 12.15
N ASP A 10 -13.91 -3.54 12.27
CA ASP A 10 -13.53 -2.15 12.08
C ASP A 10 -13.24 -1.48 13.43
N ALA A 11 -12.35 -0.47 13.43
CA ALA A 11 -12.04 0.33 14.60
C ALA A 11 -11.65 1.74 14.16
N TYR A 12 -11.95 2.71 15.01
CA TYR A 12 -11.73 4.13 14.73
C TYR A 12 -11.05 4.75 15.96
N SER A 13 -9.93 5.46 15.76
CA SER A 13 -9.27 6.26 16.81
C SER A 13 -9.52 7.75 16.57
N PHE A 14 -9.51 8.52 17.66
CA PHE A 14 -9.62 9.98 17.60
C PHE A 14 -8.49 10.58 18.44
N ASP A 15 -7.57 11.27 17.77
CA ASP A 15 -6.35 11.78 18.36
C ASP A 15 -6.30 13.30 18.29
N ARG A 16 -5.77 13.96 19.33
CA ARG A 16 -5.69 15.42 19.41
C ARG A 16 -4.71 16.03 18.39
N ASN A 17 -3.70 15.27 17.98
CA ASN A 17 -2.65 15.71 17.07
C ASN A 17 -2.06 14.51 16.31
N VAL A 18 -1.15 14.80 15.36
CA VAL A 18 -0.52 13.80 14.48
C VAL A 18 0.34 12.80 15.25
N ASP A 19 0.99 13.18 16.34
CA ASP A 19 1.80 12.26 17.13
C ASP A 19 0.94 11.24 17.89
N GLY A 20 -0.22 11.67 18.40
CA GLY A 20 -1.23 10.77 18.94
C GLY A 20 -1.73 9.77 17.89
N LEU A 21 -2.06 10.27 16.69
CA LEU A 21 -2.44 9.42 15.55
C LEU A 21 -1.39 8.34 15.26
N LYS A 22 -0.10 8.70 15.23
CA LYS A 22 0.99 7.74 15.00
C LYS A 22 1.07 6.68 16.09
N GLN A 23 0.86 7.05 17.35
CA GLN A 23 0.85 6.10 18.48
C GLN A 23 -0.33 5.15 18.37
N SER A 24 -1.54 5.67 18.17
CA SER A 24 -2.76 4.89 17.97
C SER A 24 -2.61 3.92 16.78
N TYR A 25 -2.02 4.41 15.68
CA TYR A 25 -1.73 3.60 14.51
C TYR A 25 -0.75 2.46 14.81
N GLN A 26 0.38 2.74 15.49
CA GLN A 26 1.37 1.72 15.83
C GLN A 26 0.78 0.65 16.75
N VAL A 27 -0.05 1.03 17.73
CA VAL A 27 -0.75 0.07 18.59
C VAL A 27 -1.61 -0.89 17.77
N MET A 28 -2.30 -0.37 16.75
CA MET A 28 -3.12 -1.18 15.85
C MET A 28 -2.29 -2.08 14.95
N TYR A 29 -1.20 -1.57 14.38
CA TYR A 29 -0.26 -2.35 13.59
C TYR A 29 0.28 -3.55 14.38
N ASP A 30 0.74 -3.31 15.61
CA ASP A 30 1.27 -4.35 16.48
C ASP A 30 0.18 -5.34 16.92
N ALA A 31 -1.04 -4.85 17.17
CA ALA A 31 -2.17 -5.70 17.54
C ALA A 31 -2.54 -6.65 16.40
N TYR A 32 -2.63 -6.17 15.16
CA TYR A 32 -2.92 -7.00 13.99
C TYR A 32 -1.79 -8.01 13.76
N THR A 33 -0.53 -7.58 13.84
CA THR A 33 0.64 -8.47 13.78
C THR A 33 0.52 -9.62 14.78
N ARG A 34 0.22 -9.33 16.05
CA ARG A 34 0.00 -10.36 17.08
C ARG A 34 -1.19 -11.26 16.78
N ILE A 35 -2.29 -10.74 16.24
CA ILE A 35 -3.47 -11.53 15.87
C ILE A 35 -3.12 -12.55 14.78
N PHE A 36 -2.52 -12.12 13.67
CA PHE A 36 -2.13 -13.03 12.59
C PHE A 36 -1.08 -14.05 13.03
N GLN A 37 -0.10 -13.65 13.85
CA GLN A 37 0.86 -14.57 14.47
C GLN A 37 0.17 -15.63 15.34
N ARG A 38 -0.81 -15.24 16.17
CA ARG A 38 -1.56 -16.17 17.02
C ARG A 38 -2.42 -17.14 16.22
N PHE A 39 -2.88 -16.75 15.02
CA PHE A 39 -3.55 -17.65 14.09
C PHE A 39 -2.58 -18.60 13.36
N GLY A 40 -1.26 -18.40 13.48
CA GLY A 40 -0.26 -19.24 12.82
C GLY A 40 -0.18 -19.00 11.31
N LEU A 41 -0.62 -17.83 10.83
CA LEU A 41 -0.66 -17.50 9.42
C LEU A 41 0.70 -17.02 8.93
N GLN A 42 1.06 -17.37 7.70
CA GLN A 42 2.15 -16.69 6.99
C GLN A 42 1.58 -15.42 6.36
N PHE A 43 1.99 -14.26 6.85
CA PHE A 43 1.46 -12.99 6.42
C PHE A 43 2.54 -11.93 6.29
N ARG A 44 2.24 -10.85 5.58
CA ARG A 44 3.08 -9.66 5.49
C ARG A 44 2.25 -8.40 5.56
N ALA A 45 2.68 -7.44 6.37
CA ALA A 45 2.18 -6.08 6.31
C ALA A 45 2.91 -5.33 5.20
N VAL A 46 2.18 -4.67 4.30
CA VAL A 46 2.72 -3.98 3.13
C VAL A 46 2.17 -2.56 3.08
N ALA A 47 2.98 -1.62 2.60
CA ALA A 47 2.51 -0.27 2.30
C ALA A 47 1.41 -0.34 1.22
N ALA A 48 0.33 0.38 1.43
CA ALA A 48 -0.82 0.38 0.54
C ALA A 48 -1.17 1.80 0.09
N ASP A 49 -2.02 1.91 -0.93
CA ASP A 49 -2.52 3.20 -1.37
C ASP A 49 -3.37 3.83 -0.25
N ASN A 50 -3.26 5.15 -0.08
CA ASN A 50 -4.09 5.91 0.85
C ASN A 50 -5.43 6.31 0.21
N GLY A 51 -5.59 6.03 -1.09
CA GLY A 51 -6.79 6.30 -1.86
C GLY A 51 -7.09 7.80 -2.01
N ALA A 52 -8.29 8.10 -2.52
CA ALA A 52 -8.69 9.46 -2.88
C ALA A 52 -8.95 10.40 -1.69
N ILE A 53 -9.17 9.86 -0.49
CA ILE A 53 -9.36 10.66 0.74
C ILE A 53 -8.05 11.32 1.16
N GLY A 54 -6.91 10.77 0.73
CA GLY A 54 -5.58 11.31 1.02
C GLY A 54 -5.12 11.02 2.45
N GLY A 55 -3.85 11.32 2.72
CA GLY A 55 -3.17 11.00 3.97
C GLY A 55 -1.89 10.23 3.72
N SER A 56 -1.29 9.73 4.81
CA SER A 56 -0.08 8.92 4.79
C SER A 56 -0.17 7.82 5.83
N GLY A 57 0.46 6.67 5.57
CA GLY A 57 0.51 5.57 6.54
C GLY A 57 -0.65 4.58 6.38
N SER A 58 -0.95 4.15 5.16
CA SER A 58 -1.80 2.98 4.90
C SER A 58 -0.96 1.70 4.86
N HIS A 59 -1.40 0.67 5.57
CA HIS A 59 -0.82 -0.67 5.50
C HIS A 59 -1.91 -1.72 5.38
N GLU A 60 -1.70 -2.66 4.47
CA GLU A 60 -2.52 -3.86 4.33
C GLU A 60 -1.80 -5.07 4.93
N PHE A 61 -2.56 -5.98 5.54
CA PHE A 61 -2.05 -7.25 6.05
C PHE A 61 -2.50 -8.38 5.12
N HIS A 62 -1.55 -8.95 4.39
CA HIS A 62 -1.82 -10.00 3.41
C HIS A 62 -1.37 -11.36 3.91
N VAL A 63 -2.24 -12.36 3.86
CA VAL A 63 -1.86 -13.77 4.02
C VAL A 63 -1.26 -14.26 2.72
N ILE A 64 -0.08 -14.88 2.78
CA ILE A 64 0.64 -15.33 1.59
C ILE A 64 0.00 -16.62 1.08
N ALA A 65 -0.57 -16.55 -0.12
CA ALA A 65 -1.18 -17.68 -0.81
C ALA A 65 -1.09 -17.50 -2.33
N GLU A 66 -0.89 -18.59 -3.08
CA GLU A 66 -0.87 -18.56 -4.56
C GLU A 66 -2.21 -18.12 -5.17
N THR A 67 -3.29 -18.26 -4.42
CA THR A 67 -4.65 -17.88 -4.82
C THR A 67 -5.07 -16.50 -4.32
N GLY A 68 -4.12 -15.72 -3.77
CA GLY A 68 -4.34 -14.32 -3.43
C GLY A 68 -4.74 -13.50 -4.65
N GLU A 69 -5.68 -12.57 -4.47
CA GLU A 69 -6.13 -11.68 -5.55
C GLU A 69 -5.18 -10.49 -5.76
N ASP A 70 -4.41 -10.13 -4.71
CA ASP A 70 -3.45 -9.02 -4.72
C ASP A 70 -2.02 -9.48 -5.03
N ALA A 71 -1.28 -8.62 -5.73
CA ALA A 71 0.13 -8.82 -6.02
C ALA A 71 1.00 -7.94 -5.12
N LEU A 72 1.97 -8.56 -4.45
CA LEU A 72 2.87 -7.88 -3.52
C LEU A 72 4.26 -7.70 -4.12
N VAL A 73 4.82 -6.51 -3.98
CA VAL A 73 6.22 -6.21 -4.31
C VAL A 73 6.99 -6.11 -3.01
N TYR A 74 8.00 -6.95 -2.81
CA TYR A 74 8.84 -6.90 -1.62
C TYR A 74 10.30 -7.15 -1.96
N CYS A 75 11.18 -6.57 -1.14
CA CYS A 75 12.61 -6.80 -1.25
C CYS A 75 13.00 -7.98 -0.36
N PRO A 76 13.67 -9.03 -0.88
CA PRO A 76 14.08 -10.17 -0.06
C PRO A 76 15.15 -9.82 0.99
N THR A 77 15.86 -8.71 0.80
CA THR A 77 17.03 -8.32 1.63
C THR A 77 16.77 -7.07 2.48
N SER A 78 15.56 -6.52 2.48
CA SER A 78 15.19 -5.38 3.31
C SER A 78 13.73 -5.48 3.76
N ASP A 79 13.30 -4.54 4.59
CA ASP A 79 11.92 -4.49 5.11
C ASP A 79 10.91 -3.93 4.10
N TYR A 80 11.37 -3.46 2.93
CA TYR A 80 10.47 -2.91 1.91
C TYR A 80 9.45 -3.95 1.45
N ALA A 81 8.17 -3.58 1.57
CA ALA A 81 7.05 -4.31 1.01
C ALA A 81 5.88 -3.36 0.72
N ALA A 82 5.29 -3.47 -0.46
CA ALA A 82 4.17 -2.67 -0.90
C ALA A 82 3.17 -3.53 -1.70
N ASN A 83 1.90 -3.15 -1.66
CA ASN A 83 0.96 -3.57 -2.70
C ASN A 83 1.49 -3.05 -4.06
N MET A 84 1.29 -3.81 -5.15
CA MET A 84 1.70 -3.40 -6.50
C MET A 84 1.22 -1.99 -6.88
N GLU A 85 0.05 -1.57 -6.39
CA GLU A 85 -0.52 -0.23 -6.62
C GLU A 85 0.26 0.90 -5.92
N ALA A 86 0.90 0.59 -4.78
CA ALA A 86 1.68 1.53 -3.98
C ALA A 86 3.20 1.40 -4.20
N ALA A 87 3.64 0.42 -4.98
CA ALA A 87 5.06 0.15 -5.18
C ALA A 87 5.70 1.23 -6.06
N GLU A 88 6.73 1.91 -5.53
CA GLU A 88 7.45 2.93 -6.28
C GLU A 88 8.28 2.30 -7.41
N ALA A 89 8.05 2.77 -8.65
CA ALA A 89 8.84 2.38 -9.82
C ALA A 89 9.91 3.44 -10.10
N LEU A 90 11.13 3.18 -9.62
CA LEU A 90 12.26 4.07 -9.88
C LEU A 90 12.60 4.08 -11.38
N PRO A 91 12.85 5.26 -11.98
CA PRO A 91 13.18 5.34 -13.40
C PRO A 91 14.53 4.67 -13.69
N LEU A 92 14.59 3.94 -14.81
CA LEU A 92 15.83 3.28 -15.26
C LEU A 92 16.93 4.28 -15.67
N VAL A 93 16.55 5.52 -15.99
CA VAL A 93 17.45 6.60 -16.37
C VAL A 93 17.21 7.81 -15.47
N THR A 94 18.28 8.44 -15.02
CA THR A 94 18.24 9.59 -14.11
C THR A 94 17.64 10.85 -14.76
N SER A 95 17.73 10.97 -16.08
CA SER A 95 17.19 12.11 -16.82
C SER A 95 16.74 11.71 -18.21
N ARG A 96 15.60 12.26 -18.64
CA ARG A 96 15.16 12.18 -20.03
C ARG A 96 16.12 12.98 -20.93
N PRO A 97 16.58 12.42 -22.06
CA PRO A 97 17.40 13.18 -23.01
C PRO A 97 16.61 14.33 -23.62
N ALA A 98 17.33 15.35 -24.10
CA ALA A 98 16.73 16.51 -24.75
C ALA A 98 15.85 16.10 -25.93
N ALA A 99 14.72 16.78 -26.11
CA ALA A 99 13.84 16.54 -27.25
C ALA A 99 14.59 16.87 -28.56
N GLN A 100 14.57 15.94 -29.50
CA GLN A 100 15.23 16.09 -30.80
C GLN A 100 14.27 16.55 -31.91
N ALA A 101 12.97 16.42 -31.71
CA ALA A 101 11.96 16.81 -32.68
C ALA A 101 11.47 18.25 -32.44
N THR A 102 11.24 18.98 -33.53
CA THR A 102 10.62 20.30 -33.50
C THR A 102 9.15 20.18 -33.07
N LEU A 103 8.71 21.05 -32.15
CA LEU A 103 7.31 21.12 -31.73
C LEU A 103 6.41 21.47 -32.92
N THR A 104 5.40 20.64 -33.17
CA THR A 104 4.38 20.87 -34.19
C THR A 104 3.00 20.97 -33.55
N LYS A 105 2.16 21.88 -34.06
CA LYS A 105 0.75 21.94 -33.66
C LYS A 105 -0.02 20.84 -34.39
N THR A 106 -0.69 19.97 -33.64
CA THR A 106 -1.56 18.91 -34.19
C THR A 106 -2.98 19.15 -33.74
N ALA A 107 -3.95 18.95 -34.63
CA ALA A 107 -5.37 19.01 -34.26
C ALA A 107 -5.69 17.83 -33.31
N THR A 108 -6.34 18.11 -32.18
CA THR A 108 -6.88 17.06 -31.30
C THR A 108 -8.16 16.47 -31.93
N PRO A 109 -8.43 15.16 -31.80
CA PRO A 109 -9.71 14.60 -32.18
C PRO A 109 -10.84 15.33 -31.43
N GLY A 110 -11.84 15.80 -32.18
CA GLY A 110 -13.06 16.43 -31.64
C GLY A 110 -14.03 15.42 -31.08
#